data_AF-A0A1H1L968-F1
#
_entry.id   AF-A0A1H1L968-F1
#
_cell.length_a   1.000
_cell.length_b   1.000
_cell.length_c   1.000
_cell.angle_alpha   90.00
_cell.angle_beta   90.00
_cell.angle_gamma   90.00
#
_symmetry.space_group_name_H-M   'P 1'
#
loop_
_entity.id
_entity.type
_entity.pdbx_description
1 polymer ?
#
loop_
_entity_poly.entity_id
_entity_poly.type
_entity_poly.pdbx_seq_one_letter_code
_entity_poly.pdbx_strand_id
1 'polypeptide(L)'
;MRRDRREESGTAIIEFVWLAILLLVPLLYVVLAAFDTQRAAYAASAAARSAGRAFVTAPDTGSAYARAQAAARLAYADQGLDDAPRLTISCRPLPRACLTPGSVVRAQVSSSVDLPLVPPVFGTQTPHLDVDAEHQAPYGTFREARP
;
A
#
# COMPACT_ATOMS: atom_id res chain seq x y z
N MET A 1 -48.66 -49.21 5.40
CA MET A 1 -47.87 -48.03 5.79
C MET A 1 -46.71 -47.91 4.80
N ARG A 2 -46.90 -47.18 3.69
CA ARG A 2 -45.89 -47.01 2.63
C ARG A 2 -44.85 -46.01 3.13
N ARG A 3 -43.59 -46.42 3.21
CA ARG A 3 -42.44 -45.54 3.43
C ARG A 3 -42.18 -44.79 2.12
N ASP A 4 -42.43 -43.49 2.11
CA ASP A 4 -41.85 -42.60 1.11
C ASP A 4 -40.34 -42.53 1.37
N ARG A 5 -39.60 -43.35 0.62
CA ARG A 5 -38.13 -43.31 0.47
C ARG A 5 -37.78 -42.80 -0.95
N ARG A 6 -38.42 -41.71 -1.35
CA ARG A 6 -38.09 -40.89 -2.51
C ARG A 6 -38.02 -39.49 -1.91
N GLU A 7 -36.85 -38.89 -1.67
CA GLU A 7 -36.13 -38.07 -2.65
C GLU A 7 -34.71 -37.69 -2.16
N GLU A 8 -34.07 -38.47 -1.30
CA GLU A 8 -32.83 -38.04 -0.61
C GLU A 8 -31.53 -38.28 -1.42
N SER A 9 -31.63 -38.81 -2.65
CA SER A 9 -30.45 -39.24 -3.44
C SER A 9 -29.95 -38.23 -4.48
N GLY A 10 -30.64 -37.10 -4.68
CA GLY A 10 -30.24 -36.05 -5.62
C GLY A 10 -29.71 -34.76 -4.98
N THR A 11 -29.91 -34.59 -3.67
CA THR A 11 -29.62 -33.33 -2.96
C THR A 11 -28.19 -33.25 -2.45
N ALA A 12 -27.57 -34.38 -2.08
CA ALA A 12 -26.25 -34.37 -1.41
C ALA A 12 -25.12 -33.75 -2.26
N ILE A 13 -25.10 -34.04 -3.57
CA ILE A 13 -24.11 -33.43 -4.49
C ILE A 13 -24.37 -31.93 -4.64
N ILE A 14 -25.64 -31.53 -4.78
CA ILE A 14 -26.02 -30.13 -4.97
C ILE A 14 -25.72 -29.32 -3.71
N GLU A 15 -26.05 -29.85 -2.53
CA GLU A 15 -25.76 -29.23 -1.23
C GLU A 15 -24.25 -29.09 -0.99
N PHE A 16 -23.47 -30.13 -1.29
CA PHE A 16 -22.02 -30.06 -1.19
C PHE A 16 -21.44 -29.00 -2.14
N VAL A 17 -21.91 -28.95 -3.39
CA VAL A 17 -21.48 -27.93 -4.36
C VAL A 17 -21.87 -26.53 -3.86
N TRP A 18 -23.06 -26.36 -3.29
CA TRP A 18 -23.49 -25.09 -2.70
C TRP A 18 -22.61 -24.66 -1.53
N LEU A 19 -22.31 -25.57 -0.60
CA LEU A 19 -21.40 -25.30 0.51
C LEU A 19 -19.99 -24.98 0.02
N ALA A 20 -19.50 -25.72 -0.98
CA ALA A 20 -18.21 -25.47 -1.60
C ALA A 20 -18.17 -24.07 -2.23
N ILE A 21 -19.19 -23.67 -2.98
CA ILE A 21 -19.29 -22.32 -3.57
C ILE A 21 -19.38 -21.25 -2.48
N LEU A 22 -20.22 -21.47 -1.46
CA LEU A 22 -20.42 -20.56 -0.34
C LEU A 22 -19.12 -20.30 0.43
N LEU A 23 -18.23 -21.28 0.51
CA LEU A 23 -16.90 -21.12 1.13
C LEU A 23 -15.84 -20.61 0.16
N LEU A 24 -15.84 -21.11 -1.08
CA LEU A 24 -14.82 -20.80 -2.08
C LEU A 24 -14.89 -19.36 -2.54
N VAL A 25 -16.10 -18.81 -2.74
CA VAL A 25 -16.27 -17.44 -3.23
C VAL A 25 -15.74 -16.40 -2.22
N PRO A 26 -16.12 -16.41 -0.93
CA PRO A 26 -15.53 -15.51 0.06
C PRO A 26 -14.03 -15.72 0.25
N LEU A 27 -13.56 -16.98 0.22
CA LEU A 27 -12.14 -17.27 0.33
C LEU A 27 -11.34 -16.64 -0.81
N LEU A 28 -11.81 -16.80 -2.05
CA LEU A 28 -11.18 -16.20 -3.23
C LEU A 28 -11.19 -14.67 -3.13
N TYR A 29 -12.30 -14.08 -2.68
CA TYR A 29 -12.38 -12.64 -2.44
C TYR A 29 -11.31 -12.17 -1.45
N VAL A 30 -11.17 -12.85 -0.30
CA VAL A 30 -10.14 -12.51 0.71
C VAL A 30 -8.74 -12.60 0.12
N VAL A 31 -8.46 -13.63 -0.67
CA VAL A 31 -7.14 -13.79 -1.33
C VAL A 31 -6.85 -12.64 -2.31
N LEU A 32 -7.83 -12.26 -3.13
CA LEU A 32 -7.68 -11.14 -4.07
C LEU A 32 -7.47 -9.80 -3.33
N ALA A 33 -8.32 -9.51 -2.34
CA ALA A 33 -8.20 -8.32 -1.52
C ALA A 33 -6.84 -8.26 -0.79
N ALA A 34 -6.35 -9.39 -0.29
CA ALA A 34 -5.05 -9.49 0.36
C ALA A 34 -3.90 -9.18 -0.62
N PHE A 35 -3.95 -9.68 -1.86
CA PHE A 35 -2.93 -9.38 -2.86
C PHE A 35 -2.88 -7.90 -3.25
N ASP A 36 -4.03 -7.27 -3.44
CA ASP A 36 -4.08 -5.82 -3.74
C ASP A 36 -3.54 -4.99 -2.56
N THR A 37 -3.90 -5.37 -1.33
CA THR A 37 -3.38 -4.73 -0.11
C THR A 37 -1.87 -4.90 0.01
N GLN A 38 -1.35 -6.11 -0.22
CA GLN A 38 0.08 -6.41 -0.17
C GLN A 38 0.87 -5.61 -1.22
N ARG A 39 0.35 -5.54 -2.45
CA ARG A 39 0.93 -4.75 -3.55
C ARG A 39 1.10 -3.28 -3.16
N ALA A 40 0.08 -2.67 -2.57
CA ALA A 40 0.18 -1.30 -2.07
C ALA A 40 1.11 -1.13 -0.87
N ALA A 41 1.11 -2.09 0.07
CA ALA A 41 2.05 -2.07 1.20
C ALA A 41 3.52 -2.13 0.74
N TYR A 42 3.80 -2.93 -0.29
CA TYR A 42 5.11 -2.97 -0.91
C TYR A 42 5.44 -1.69 -1.68
N ALA A 43 4.47 -1.11 -2.40
CA ALA A 43 4.60 0.19 -3.06
C ALA A 43 4.96 1.29 -2.05
N ALA A 44 4.19 1.41 -0.96
CA ALA A 44 4.39 2.39 0.11
C ALA A 44 5.78 2.25 0.74
N SER A 45 6.18 1.01 1.05
CA SER A 45 7.50 0.72 1.62
C SER A 45 8.64 1.06 0.66
N ALA A 46 8.51 0.72 -0.62
CA ALA A 46 9.50 1.04 -1.64
C ALA A 46 9.58 2.56 -1.89
N ALA A 47 8.44 3.24 -1.91
CA ALA A 47 8.33 4.68 -2.06
C ALA A 47 8.98 5.41 -0.88
N ALA A 48 8.69 5.05 0.37
CA ALA A 48 9.29 5.68 1.53
C ALA A 48 10.83 5.55 1.51
N ARG A 49 11.35 4.35 1.19
CA ARG A 49 12.80 4.11 1.10
C ARG A 49 13.45 4.91 -0.04
N SER A 50 12.89 4.83 -1.24
CA SER A 50 13.45 5.50 -2.43
C SER A 50 13.33 7.02 -2.33
N ALA A 51 12.22 7.55 -1.83
CA ALA A 51 12.03 8.97 -1.57
C ALA A 51 13.04 9.49 -0.53
N GLY A 52 13.21 8.79 0.59
CA GLY A 52 14.21 9.13 1.59
C GLY A 52 15.62 9.18 1.02
N ARG A 53 16.01 8.16 0.22
CA ARG A 53 17.32 8.13 -0.47
C ARG A 53 17.49 9.26 -1.47
N ALA A 54 16.47 9.52 -2.31
CA ALA A 54 16.49 10.59 -3.29
C ALA A 54 16.58 11.97 -2.62
N PHE A 55 15.93 12.15 -1.47
CA PHE A 55 16.00 13.37 -0.68
C PHE A 55 17.41 13.61 -0.13
N VAL A 56 18.00 12.64 0.59
CA VAL A 56 19.33 12.81 1.22
C VAL A 56 20.49 12.85 0.21
N THR A 57 20.26 12.42 -1.03
CA THR A 57 21.27 12.49 -2.11
C THR A 57 21.06 13.67 -3.04
N ALA A 58 20.02 14.48 -2.81
CA ALA A 58 19.76 15.66 -3.61
C ALA A 58 20.85 16.73 -3.40
N PRO A 59 21.12 17.55 -4.44
CA PRO A 59 22.14 18.56 -4.35
C PRO A 59 21.76 19.75 -3.48
N ASP A 60 20.48 20.01 -3.25
CA ASP A 60 19.97 21.14 -2.49
C ASP A 60 18.53 20.86 -2.03
N THR A 61 18.05 21.62 -1.04
CA THR A 61 16.71 21.43 -0.48
C THR A 61 15.61 21.71 -1.50
N GLY A 62 15.82 22.64 -2.44
CA GLY A 62 14.86 22.99 -3.48
C GLY A 62 14.58 21.84 -4.44
N SER A 63 15.63 21.10 -4.83
CA SER A 63 15.49 19.91 -5.69
C SER A 63 15.17 18.63 -4.91
N ALA A 64 15.45 18.58 -3.60
CA ALA A 64 15.24 17.38 -2.76
C ALA A 64 13.79 16.90 -2.73
N TYR A 65 12.83 17.81 -2.53
CA TYR A 65 11.41 17.45 -2.46
C TYR A 65 10.89 16.91 -3.79
N ALA A 66 11.22 17.58 -4.90
CA ALA A 66 10.81 17.13 -6.23
C ALA A 66 11.39 15.75 -6.57
N ARG A 67 12.66 15.51 -6.24
CA ARG A 67 13.32 14.20 -6.43
C ARG A 67 12.69 13.11 -5.56
N ALA A 68 12.40 13.41 -4.29
CA ALA A 68 11.74 12.47 -3.39
C ALA A 68 10.34 12.08 -3.89
N GLN A 69 9.57 13.06 -4.36
CA GLN A 69 8.23 12.86 -4.90
C GLN A 69 8.26 12.10 -6.24
N ALA A 70 9.24 12.36 -7.10
CA ALA A 70 9.45 11.59 -8.32
C ALA A 70 9.81 10.12 -8.02
N ALA A 71 10.70 9.87 -7.05
CA ALA A 71 11.07 8.52 -6.64
C ALA A 71 9.88 7.76 -6.03
N ALA A 72 9.06 8.42 -5.20
CA ALA A 72 7.84 7.83 -4.65
C ALA A 72 6.84 7.45 -5.74
N ARG A 73 6.61 8.32 -6.73
CA ARG A 73 5.74 8.04 -7.89
C ARG A 73 6.25 6.87 -8.71
N LEU A 74 7.56 6.82 -8.98
CA LEU A 74 8.16 5.70 -9.72
C LEU A 74 7.94 4.37 -8.99
N ALA A 75 8.15 4.33 -7.67
CA ALA A 75 7.93 3.14 -6.86
C ALA A 75 6.46 2.66 -6.86
N TYR A 76 5.49 3.57 -6.98
CA TYR A 76 4.07 3.21 -7.14
C TYR A 76 3.79 2.71 -8.56
N ALA A 77 4.34 3.36 -9.58
CA ALA A 77 4.21 2.94 -10.97
C ALA A 77 4.82 1.55 -11.22
N ASP A 78 5.93 1.19 -10.54
CA ASP A 78 6.52 -0.17 -10.59
C ASP A 78 5.56 -1.24 -10.05
N GLN A 79 4.67 -0.84 -9.13
CA GLN A 79 3.59 -1.67 -8.64
C GLN A 79 2.31 -1.46 -9.45
N GLY A 80 2.32 -0.77 -10.59
CA GLY A 80 1.14 -0.49 -11.43
C GLY A 80 0.06 0.35 -10.75
N LEU A 81 0.43 1.14 -9.74
CA LEU A 81 -0.46 2.09 -9.06
C LEU A 81 -0.24 3.47 -9.67
N ASP A 82 -1.24 3.99 -10.36
CA ASP A 82 -1.14 5.28 -11.07
C ASP A 82 -1.33 6.49 -10.15
N ASP A 83 -2.07 6.30 -9.05
CA ASP A 83 -2.30 7.34 -8.05
C ASP A 83 -1.04 7.59 -7.23
N ALA A 84 -0.55 8.83 -7.29
CA ALA A 84 0.61 9.23 -6.53
C ALA A 84 0.31 9.19 -5.02
N PRO A 85 1.20 8.62 -4.20
CA PRO A 85 1.01 8.61 -2.76
C PRO A 85 1.13 10.01 -2.15
N ARG A 86 0.57 10.18 -0.96
CA ARG A 86 0.88 11.33 -0.11
C ARG A 86 2.24 11.08 0.56
N LEU A 87 3.24 11.87 0.16
CA LEU A 87 4.58 11.86 0.75
C LEU A 87 4.76 13.03 1.72
N THR A 88 5.13 12.72 2.95
CA THR A 88 5.53 13.69 3.98
C THR A 88 6.99 13.50 4.33
N ILE A 89 7.80 14.55 4.18
CA ILE A 89 9.20 14.57 4.62
C ILE A 89 9.30 15.39 5.90
N SER A 90 9.92 14.81 6.93
CA SER A 90 10.28 15.50 8.16
C SER A 90 11.72 15.18 8.53
N CYS A 91 12.35 15.99 9.37
CA CYS A 91 13.72 15.72 9.79
C CYS A 91 13.98 16.26 11.19
N ARG A 92 14.97 15.66 11.86
CA ARG A 92 15.49 16.10 13.16
C ARG A 92 17.02 16.19 13.10
N PRO A 93 17.67 17.06 13.89
CA PRO A 93 17.08 17.94 14.90
C PRO A 93 16.54 19.27 14.36
N LEU A 94 16.89 19.70 13.14
CA LEU A 94 16.45 20.97 12.55
C LEU A 94 15.39 20.75 11.45
N PRO A 95 14.08 20.95 11.71
CA PRO A 95 13.02 20.68 10.74
C PRO A 95 13.05 21.55 9.48
N ARG A 96 13.75 22.68 9.51
CA ARG A 96 13.90 23.60 8.37
C ARG A 96 15.20 23.40 7.59
N ALA A 97 16.09 22.53 8.07
CA ALA A 97 17.40 22.30 7.47
C ALA A 97 17.72 20.79 7.47
N CYS A 98 16.98 20.05 6.65
CA CYS A 98 17.07 18.59 6.59
C CYS A 98 18.32 18.04 5.89
N LEU A 99 19.08 18.88 5.19
CA LEU A 99 20.34 18.52 4.53
C LEU A 99 21.56 19.03 5.31
N THR A 100 21.43 19.08 6.64
CA THR A 100 22.53 19.42 7.56
C THR A 100 23.21 18.14 8.05
N PRO A 101 24.55 18.09 8.12
CA PRO A 101 25.29 16.94 8.66
C PRO A 101 24.78 16.49 10.03
N GLY A 102 24.58 15.18 10.20
CA GLY A 102 24.06 14.60 11.44
C GLY A 102 22.53 14.66 11.60
N SER A 103 21.81 15.19 10.62
CA SER A 103 20.34 15.11 10.62
C SER A 103 19.84 13.72 10.23
N VAL A 104 18.62 13.39 10.65
CA VAL A 104 17.90 12.17 10.26
C VAL A 104 16.63 12.60 9.54
N VAL A 105 16.52 12.23 8.28
CA VAL A 105 15.35 12.50 7.44
C VAL A 105 14.40 11.32 7.54
N ARG A 106 13.12 11.60 7.83
CA ARG A 106 12.02 10.64 7.82
C ARG A 106 11.12 10.93 6.63
N ALA A 107 10.99 9.94 5.75
CA ALA A 107 10.02 9.91 4.67
C ALA A 107 8.84 9.03 5.08
N GLN A 108 7.64 9.61 5.13
CA GLN A 108 6.40 8.91 5.42
C GLN A 108 5.51 8.94 4.18
N VAL A 109 4.99 7.78 3.80
CA VAL A 109 4.09 7.59 2.67
C VAL A 109 2.76 7.09 3.21
N SER A 110 1.68 7.73 2.79
CA SER A 110 0.32 7.26 3.04
C SER A 110 -0.46 7.15 1.72
N SER A 111 -1.23 6.08 1.61
CA SER A 111 -2.10 5.78 0.45
C SER A 111 -3.28 4.91 0.87
N SER A 112 -4.35 4.94 0.09
CA SER A 112 -5.51 4.06 0.24
C SER A 112 -5.62 3.11 -0.94
N VAL A 113 -6.14 1.89 -0.70
CA VAL A 113 -6.43 0.89 -1.73
C VAL A 113 -7.90 0.56 -1.70
N ASP A 114 -8.57 0.70 -2.84
CA ASP A 114 -9.96 0.28 -2.98
C ASP A 114 -10.06 -1.25 -3.04
N LEU A 115 -11.01 -1.83 -2.30
CA LEU A 115 -11.23 -3.27 -2.32
C LEU A 115 -11.85 -3.71 -3.66
N PRO A 116 -11.33 -4.78 -4.28
CA PRO A 116 -11.85 -5.27 -5.55
C PRO A 116 -13.23 -5.90 -5.38
N LEU A 117 -14.00 -5.97 -6.47
CA LEU A 117 -15.25 -6.73 -6.57
C LEU A 117 -16.36 -6.30 -5.59
N VAL A 118 -16.34 -5.06 -5.08
CA VAL A 118 -17.43 -4.54 -4.24
C VAL A 118 -18.62 -4.12 -5.12
N PRO A 119 -19.80 -4.75 -4.96
CA PRO A 119 -20.97 -4.42 -5.78
C PRO A 119 -21.46 -2.99 -5.54
N PRO A 120 -21.91 -2.27 -6.59
CA PRO A 120 -22.36 -0.87 -6.47
C PRO A 120 -23.65 -0.71 -5.64
N VAL A 121 -24.33 -1.81 -5.30
CA VAL A 121 -25.52 -1.81 -4.41
C VAL A 121 -25.20 -1.34 -2.98
N PHE A 122 -23.93 -1.40 -2.57
CA PHE A 122 -23.48 -0.91 -1.25
C PHE A 122 -23.24 0.62 -1.20
N GLY A 123 -23.56 1.35 -2.27
CA GLY A 123 -23.43 2.80 -2.37
C GLY A 123 -22.18 3.25 -3.11
N THR A 124 -21.91 4.55 -3.11
CA THR A 124 -20.72 5.16 -3.77
C THR A 124 -19.45 5.12 -2.91
N GLN A 125 -19.53 4.61 -1.68
CA GLN A 125 -18.40 4.52 -0.77
C GLN A 125 -17.74 3.16 -0.96
N THR A 126 -16.78 3.08 -1.87
CA THR A 126 -15.96 1.87 -2.02
C THR A 126 -15.18 1.64 -0.72
N PRO A 127 -15.32 0.47 -0.08
CA PRO A 127 -14.45 0.08 1.02
C PRO A 127 -12.99 0.22 0.60
N HIS A 128 -12.20 0.90 1.41
CA HIS A 128 -10.77 1.07 1.17
C HIS A 128 -9.97 0.68 2.41
N LEU A 129 -8.71 0.34 2.19
CA LEU A 129 -7.73 0.07 3.22
C LEU A 129 -6.62 1.12 3.16
N ASP A 130 -6.38 1.76 4.29
CA ASP A 130 -5.26 2.69 4.43
C ASP A 130 -3.95 1.92 4.62
N VAL A 131 -2.91 2.41 3.95
CA VAL A 131 -1.56 1.86 3.96
C VAL A 131 -0.58 2.98 4.25
N ASP A 132 0.14 2.82 5.36
CA ASP A 132 1.19 3.73 5.79
C ASP A 132 2.55 3.02 5.80
N ALA A 133 3.58 3.74 5.37
CA ALA A 133 4.97 3.30 5.48
C ALA A 133 5.87 4.46 5.86
N GLU A 134 6.87 4.22 6.72
CA GLU A 134 7.92 5.20 7.01
C GLU A 134 9.32 4.63 6.80
N HIS A 135 10.24 5.50 6.41
CA HIS A 135 11.67 5.20 6.33
C HIS A 135 12.49 6.36 6.88
N GLN A 136 13.53 6.02 7.65
CA GLN A 136 14.47 6.99 8.21
C GLN A 136 15.83 6.82 7.52
N ALA A 137 16.35 7.91 6.96
CA ALA A 137 17.64 7.98 6.30
C ALA A 137 18.53 9.01 7.01
N PRO A 138 19.66 8.59 7.60
CA PRO A 138 20.61 9.53 8.18
C PRO A 138 21.31 10.33 7.08
N TYR A 139 21.41 11.64 7.28
CA TYR A 139 22.26 12.51 6.47
C TYR A 139 23.65 12.54 7.11
N GLY A 140 24.59 11.83 6.48
CA GLY A 140 25.89 11.48 7.05
C GLY A 140 26.63 12.62 7.75
N THR A 141 27.29 12.32 8.85
CA THR A 141 28.11 13.25 9.65
C THR A 141 29.39 13.70 8.95
N PHE A 142 29.86 12.95 7.95
CA PHE A 142 31.09 13.22 7.19
C PHE A 142 30.84 13.96 5.87
N ARG A 143 29.69 14.62 5.72
CA ARG A 143 29.42 15.48 4.56
C ARG A 143 29.66 16.93 4.95
N GLU A 144 30.34 17.69 4.10
CA GLU A 144 30.44 19.14 4.27
C GLU A 144 29.03 19.76 4.17
N ALA A 145 28.75 20.73 5.06
CA ALA A 145 27.51 21.49 5.00
C ALA A 145 27.49 22.27 3.69
N ARG A 146 26.47 22.05 2.87
CA ARG A 146 26.32 22.74 1.59
C ARG A 146 25.60 24.07 1.83
N PRO A 147 26.12 25.20 1.32
CA PRO A 147 25.49 26.52 1.50
C PRO A 147 24.13 26.61 0.83
#